data_AF-A0A7S0ATQ0-F1
#
_entry.id   AF-A0A7S0ATQ0-F1
#
_cell.length_a   1.000
_cell.length_b   1.000
_cell.length_c   1.000
_cell.angle_alpha   90.00
_cell.angle_beta   90.00
_cell.angle_gamma   90.00
#
_symmetry.space_group_name_H-M   'P 1'
#
loop_
_entity.id
_entity.type
_entity.pdbx_description
1 polymer ?
#
loop_
_entity_poly.entity_id
_entity_poly.type
_entity_poly.pdbx_seq_one_letter_code
_entity_poly.pdbx_strand_id
1 'polypeptide(L)'
;HHPNMQKMMENFGDGDDSNGEAAEIVPTPWFDRDGAKRSINRKRQQNKQLPEAARRELLEYVLRIALKYQAVHFHAFEHASHVLMSANKLMNKICSREFSRPPSSESSKEAKARRRDNEVGLFFSTFGIACDPLAQLAVVFAALVHDVEHTGVPNARLAVENPGLAERYNNKSLAEQNS
;
A
#
# COMPACT_ATOMS: atom_id res chain seq x y z
N HIS A 1 7.56 8.71 27.94
CA HIS A 1 6.09 8.65 27.75
C HIS A 1 5.57 10.02 27.37
N HIS A 2 5.03 10.16 26.16
CA HIS A 2 4.52 11.45 25.68
C HIS A 2 3.01 11.52 25.95
N PRO A 3 2.51 12.52 26.70
CA PRO A 3 1.10 12.60 27.12
C PRO A 3 0.10 12.78 25.96
N ASN A 4 0.58 13.09 24.74
CA ASN A 4 -0.27 13.20 23.55
C ASN A 4 -0.59 11.86 22.85
N MET A 5 0.04 10.74 23.24
CA MET A 5 -0.28 9.43 22.67
C MET A 5 -1.66 8.91 23.10
N GLN A 6 -2.02 9.12 24.37
CA GLN A 6 -3.22 8.54 24.96
C GLN A 6 -4.49 9.23 24.42
N LYS A 7 -4.41 10.54 24.22
CA LYS A 7 -5.52 11.38 23.72
C LYS A 7 -5.86 11.16 22.23
N MET A 8 -4.96 10.59 21.43
CA MET A 8 -5.23 10.25 20.03
C MET A 8 -5.85 8.86 19.85
N MET A 9 -5.64 7.94 20.82
CA MET A 9 -6.20 6.59 20.77
C MET A 9 -7.68 6.55 21.19
N GLU A 10 -8.13 7.51 22.00
CA GLU A 10 -9.53 7.58 22.48
C GLU A 10 -10.55 7.95 21.38
N ASN A 11 -10.13 8.50 20.24
CA ASN A 11 -11.03 8.93 19.16
C ASN A 11 -11.31 7.85 18.09
N PHE A 12 -10.85 6.61 18.28
CA PHE A 12 -10.96 5.54 17.27
C PHE A 12 -12.14 4.57 17.45
N GLY A 13 -12.92 4.72 18.53
CA GLY A 13 -14.09 3.87 18.77
C GLY A 13 -15.36 4.70 18.67
N ASP A 14 -15.97 4.75 17.48
CA ASP A 14 -17.43 4.88 17.25
C ASP A 14 -17.68 5.13 15.76
N GLY A 15 -17.51 4.09 14.95
CA GLY A 15 -17.96 4.03 13.56
C GLY A 15 -18.90 2.85 13.40
N ASP A 16 -20.17 3.14 13.11
CA ASP A 16 -21.26 2.19 12.87
C ASP A 16 -21.03 1.47 11.52
N ASP A 17 -20.46 0.26 11.55
CA ASP A 17 -20.23 -0.59 10.36
C ASP A 17 -21.48 -1.39 10.01
N SER A 18 -22.38 -0.77 9.24
CA SER A 18 -23.54 -1.41 8.61
C SER A 18 -23.21 -2.00 7.22
N ASN A 19 -22.03 -2.62 7.08
CA ASN A 19 -21.71 -3.47 5.93
C ASN A 19 -21.02 -4.76 6.41
N GLY A 20 -21.67 -5.90 6.23
CA GLY A 20 -21.19 -7.23 6.61
C GLY A 20 -20.04 -7.77 5.74
N GLU A 21 -19.05 -6.93 5.42
CA GLU A 21 -17.68 -7.36 5.18
C GLU A 21 -16.99 -7.26 6.53
N ALA A 22 -16.61 -8.40 7.11
CA ALA A 22 -15.81 -8.38 8.32
C ALA A 22 -14.46 -7.73 7.98
N ALA A 23 -14.35 -6.42 8.22
CA ALA A 23 -13.08 -5.75 8.30
C ALA A 23 -12.38 -6.35 9.54
N GLU A 24 -11.63 -7.42 9.34
CA GLU A 24 -10.64 -7.84 10.32
C GLU A 24 -9.74 -6.62 10.53
N ILE A 25 -9.84 -6.02 11.71
CA ILE A 25 -9.05 -4.84 12.07
C ILE A 25 -7.60 -5.30 12.08
N VAL A 26 -6.91 -5.11 10.95
CA VAL A 26 -5.47 -5.37 10.87
C VAL A 26 -4.83 -4.41 11.88
N PRO A 27 -4.21 -4.92 12.95
CA PRO A 27 -3.63 -4.06 13.96
C PRO A 27 -2.58 -3.18 13.29
N THR A 28 -2.72 -1.86 13.47
CA THR A 28 -1.73 -0.92 12.94
C THR A 28 -0.36 -1.28 13.51
N PRO A 29 0.71 -1.30 12.67
CA PRO A 29 2.04 -1.64 13.15
C PRO A 29 2.42 -0.73 14.31
N TRP A 30 3.05 -1.27 15.36
CA TRP A 30 3.60 -0.41 16.39
C TRP A 30 4.71 0.48 15.79
N PHE A 31 4.86 1.70 16.29
CA PHE A 31 5.84 2.64 15.74
C PHE A 31 7.30 2.17 15.97
N ASP A 32 7.88 1.45 15.00
CA ASP A 32 9.30 1.13 14.96
C ASP A 32 10.11 2.33 14.46
N ARG A 33 10.77 3.02 15.39
CA ARG A 33 11.65 4.14 15.10
C ARG A 33 12.79 3.76 14.16
N ASP A 34 13.37 2.57 14.30
CA ASP A 34 14.49 2.17 13.47
C ASP A 34 14.02 1.75 12.07
N GLY A 35 12.81 1.17 11.97
CA GLY A 35 12.07 0.97 10.72
C GLY A 35 11.79 2.27 9.99
N ALA A 36 11.23 3.27 10.68
CA ALA A 36 10.98 4.60 10.13
C ALA A 36 12.26 5.25 9.58
N LYS A 37 13.37 5.20 10.34
CA LYS A 37 14.67 5.72 9.88
C LYS A 37 15.21 5.00 8.65
N ARG A 38 15.02 3.68 8.53
CA ARG A 38 15.43 2.90 7.34
C ARG A 38 14.59 3.31 6.12
N SER A 39 13.29 3.48 6.30
CA SER A 39 12.32 3.84 5.26
C SER A 39 12.48 5.27 4.76
N ILE A 40 12.84 6.22 5.63
CA ILE A 40 13.07 7.63 5.32
C ILE A 40 14.45 7.84 4.67
N ASN A 41 15.48 7.11 5.08
CA ASN A 41 16.82 7.19 4.44
C ASN A 41 16.92 6.47 3.07
N ARG A 42 15.79 6.21 2.40
CA ARG A 42 15.70 5.49 1.12
C ARG A 42 16.65 6.02 0.05
N LYS A 43 16.83 7.35 -0.02
CA LYS A 43 17.76 8.01 -0.96
C LYS A 43 19.23 7.58 -0.79
N ARG A 44 19.66 7.16 0.42
CA ARG A 44 21.03 6.62 0.64
C ARG A 44 21.16 5.13 0.30
N GLN A 45 20.06 4.37 0.27
CA GLN A 45 20.08 2.93 -0.02
C GLN A 45 19.66 2.57 -1.45
N GLN A 46 19.16 3.53 -2.24
CA GLN A 46 18.87 3.36 -3.68
C GLN A 46 20.07 2.86 -4.52
N ASN A 47 21.29 2.90 -3.98
CA ASN A 47 22.50 2.39 -4.65
C ASN A 47 22.77 0.87 -4.48
N LYS A 48 21.96 0.12 -3.72
CA LYS A 48 22.09 -1.35 -3.69
C LYS A 48 21.20 -1.96 -4.76
N GLN A 49 21.81 -2.35 -5.87
CA GLN A 49 21.12 -3.11 -6.92
C GLN A 49 20.70 -4.49 -6.38
N LEU A 50 19.49 -4.94 -6.73
CA LEU A 50 19.08 -6.32 -6.45
C LEU A 50 20.02 -7.28 -7.19
N PRO A 51 20.31 -8.48 -6.62
CA PRO A 51 21.01 -9.53 -7.34
C PRO A 51 20.32 -9.85 -8.68
N GLU A 52 21.10 -10.15 -9.71
CA GLU A 52 20.58 -10.42 -11.06
C GLU A 52 19.57 -11.57 -11.09
N ALA A 53 19.81 -12.61 -10.30
CA ALA A 53 18.88 -13.74 -10.17
C ALA A 53 17.52 -13.30 -9.63
N ALA A 54 17.51 -12.54 -8.52
CA ALA A 54 16.27 -12.03 -7.93
C ALA A 54 15.52 -11.08 -8.88
N ARG A 55 16.25 -10.27 -9.65
CA ARG A 55 15.65 -9.41 -10.68
C ARG A 55 14.95 -10.23 -11.76
N ARG A 56 15.59 -11.32 -12.20
CA ARG A 56 15.03 -12.24 -13.20
C ARG A 56 13.78 -12.94 -12.70
N GLU A 57 13.83 -13.49 -11.49
CA GLU A 57 12.67 -14.14 -10.86
C GLU A 57 11.50 -13.18 -10.71
N LEU A 58 11.75 -11.95 -10.29
CA LEU A 58 10.72 -10.92 -10.20
C LEU A 58 10.10 -10.59 -11.56
N LEU A 59 10.93 -10.43 -12.60
CA LEU A 59 10.45 -10.20 -13.97
C LEU A 59 9.59 -11.35 -14.48
N GLU A 60 10.01 -12.59 -14.23
CA GLU A 60 9.25 -13.77 -14.62
C GLU A 60 7.93 -13.87 -13.87
N TYR A 61 7.92 -13.52 -12.57
CA TYR A 61 6.70 -13.49 -11.77
C TYR A 61 5.70 -12.45 -12.28
N VAL A 62 6.16 -11.22 -12.55
CA VAL A 62 5.31 -10.16 -13.14
C VAL A 62 4.82 -10.55 -14.52
N LEU A 63 5.64 -11.22 -15.33
CA LEU A 63 5.23 -11.74 -16.64
C LEU A 63 4.10 -12.76 -16.52
N ARG A 64 4.18 -13.70 -15.56
CA ARG A 64 3.11 -14.67 -15.30
C ARG A 64 1.81 -13.99 -14.88
N ILE A 65 1.88 -12.92 -14.09
CA ILE A 65 0.71 -12.10 -13.74
C ILE A 65 0.14 -11.42 -15.00
N ALA A 66 0.99 -10.78 -15.80
CA ALA A 66 0.57 -10.11 -17.03
C ALA A 66 -0.15 -11.05 -18.00
N LEU A 67 0.32 -12.30 -18.11
CA LEU A 67 -0.30 -13.34 -18.94
C LEU A 67 -1.68 -13.81 -18.46
N LYS A 68 -2.04 -13.55 -17.19
CA LYS A 68 -3.37 -13.86 -16.65
C LYS A 68 -4.41 -12.77 -16.93
N TYR A 69 -3.98 -11.57 -17.37
CA TYR A 69 -4.92 -10.54 -17.80
C TYR A 69 -5.55 -10.92 -19.14
N GLN A 70 -6.87 -10.87 -19.20
CA GLN A 70 -7.61 -11.16 -20.42
C GLN A 70 -7.58 -9.95 -21.37
N ALA A 71 -7.67 -10.23 -22.68
CA ALA A 71 -7.73 -9.19 -23.71
C ALA A 71 -9.14 -8.56 -23.79
N VAL A 72 -9.54 -7.87 -22.73
CA VAL A 72 -10.80 -7.13 -22.63
C VAL A 72 -10.57 -5.63 -22.87
N HIS A 73 -11.62 -4.88 -23.19
CA HIS A 73 -11.46 -3.48 -23.62
C HIS A 73 -10.90 -2.54 -22.55
N PHE A 74 -11.15 -2.80 -21.27
CA PHE A 74 -10.73 -1.91 -20.17
C PHE A 74 -9.88 -2.61 -19.12
N HIS A 75 -10.39 -3.64 -18.43
CA HIS A 75 -9.69 -4.37 -17.35
C HIS A 75 -8.61 -5.32 -17.89
N ALA A 76 -7.69 -4.80 -18.70
CA ALA A 76 -6.53 -5.48 -19.27
C ALA A 76 -5.24 -5.07 -18.54
N PHE A 77 -4.11 -5.69 -18.91
CA PHE A 77 -2.83 -5.43 -18.25
C PHE A 77 -2.38 -3.96 -18.35
N GLU A 78 -2.79 -3.25 -19.40
CA GLU A 78 -2.56 -1.82 -19.59
C GLU A 78 -3.23 -0.99 -18.50
N HIS A 79 -4.46 -1.35 -18.10
CA HIS A 79 -5.17 -0.71 -17.01
C HIS A 79 -4.45 -0.96 -15.68
N ALA A 80 -4.12 -2.21 -15.37
CA ALA A 80 -3.37 -2.57 -14.18
C ALA A 80 -2.02 -1.84 -14.10
N SER A 81 -1.31 -1.72 -15.21
CA SER A 81 -0.05 -0.97 -15.32
C SER A 81 -0.24 0.52 -15.00
N HIS A 82 -1.35 1.11 -15.43
CA HIS A 82 -1.67 2.51 -15.14
C HIS A 82 -2.02 2.72 -13.67
N VAL A 83 -2.81 1.82 -13.07
CA VAL A 83 -3.15 1.83 -11.64
C VAL A 83 -1.90 1.64 -10.79
N LEU A 84 -1.05 0.66 -11.13
CA LEU A 84 0.26 0.40 -10.52
C LEU A 84 1.14 1.67 -10.53
N MET A 85 1.26 2.33 -11.67
CA MET A 85 2.07 3.54 -11.80
C MET A 85 1.50 4.67 -10.92
N SER A 86 0.17 4.80 -10.86
CA SER A 86 -0.52 5.80 -10.04
C SER A 86 -0.34 5.53 -8.54
N ALA A 87 -0.49 4.27 -8.11
CA ALA A 87 -0.23 3.82 -6.76
C ALA A 87 1.22 4.09 -6.36
N ASN A 88 2.19 3.68 -7.18
CA ASN A 88 3.61 3.94 -6.93
C ASN A 88 3.91 5.45 -6.82
N LYS A 89 3.32 6.29 -7.67
CA LYS A 89 3.46 7.76 -7.57
C LYS A 89 2.88 8.30 -6.26
N LEU A 90 1.71 7.82 -5.85
CA LEU A 90 1.07 8.21 -4.59
C LEU A 90 1.95 7.80 -3.39
N MET A 91 2.44 6.56 -3.38
CA MET A 91 3.34 6.06 -2.33
C MET A 91 4.62 6.89 -2.25
N ASN A 92 5.22 7.21 -3.38
CA ASN A 92 6.38 8.10 -3.44
C ASN A 92 6.07 9.50 -2.91
N LYS A 93 4.88 10.05 -3.22
CA LYS A 93 4.46 11.36 -2.67
C LYS A 93 4.28 11.31 -1.15
N ILE A 94 3.62 10.29 -0.63
CA ILE A 94 3.39 10.11 0.81
C ILE A 94 4.72 9.94 1.55
N CYS A 95 5.64 9.12 1.02
CA CYS A 95 6.94 8.86 1.62
C CYS A 95 7.93 10.02 1.44
N SER A 96 7.81 10.79 0.35
CA SER A 96 8.67 11.95 0.06
C SER A 96 8.09 13.26 0.58
N ARG A 97 7.10 13.22 1.50
CA ARG A 97 6.76 14.35 2.38
C ARG A 97 7.92 14.62 3.34
N GLU A 98 9.08 14.89 2.75
CA GLU A 98 10.21 15.57 3.35
C GLU A 98 9.70 16.97 3.63
N PHE A 99 9.14 17.18 4.82
CA PHE A 99 8.97 18.54 5.33
C PHE A 99 10.33 19.22 5.22
N SER A 100 10.33 20.36 4.53
CA SER A 100 11.46 21.19 4.15
C SER A 100 12.68 21.00 5.05
N ARG A 101 13.80 20.58 4.42
CA ARG A 101 15.12 20.50 5.05
C ARG A 101 15.32 21.74 5.95
N PRO A 102 15.70 21.58 7.22
CA PRO A 102 15.86 22.72 8.11
C PRO A 102 16.88 23.70 7.53
N PRO A 103 16.70 25.02 7.74
CA PRO A 103 17.71 26.00 7.37
C PRO A 103 19.05 25.59 8.00
N SER A 104 20.14 25.80 7.27
CA SER A 104 21.50 25.31 7.59
C SER A 104 22.12 25.90 8.86
N SER A 105 21.36 26.66 9.66
CA SER A 105 21.83 27.42 10.82
C SER A 105 21.52 26.78 12.18
N GLU A 106 20.80 25.66 12.27
CA GLU A 106 20.46 25.03 13.55
C GLU A 106 21.58 24.15 14.14
N SER A 107 21.70 24.15 15.46
CA SER A 107 22.67 23.32 16.18
C SER A 107 22.39 21.82 15.97
N SER A 108 23.44 20.99 16.03
CA SER A 108 23.35 19.54 15.75
C SER A 108 22.44 18.76 16.72
N LYS A 109 22.08 19.34 17.88
CA LYS A 109 21.14 18.75 18.86
C LYS A 109 19.70 19.13 18.56
N GLU A 110 19.41 20.39 18.23
CA GLU A 110 18.07 20.88 17.88
C GLU A 110 17.59 20.27 16.56
N ALA A 111 18.48 20.18 15.57
CA ALA A 111 18.19 19.52 14.29
C ALA A 111 17.85 18.03 14.47
N LYS A 112 18.41 17.35 15.48
CA LYS A 112 18.10 15.94 15.80
C LYS A 112 16.77 15.78 16.55
N ALA A 113 16.42 16.74 17.40
CA ALA A 113 15.12 16.74 18.11
C ALA A 113 13.97 16.99 17.13
N ARG A 114 14.07 18.02 16.28
CA ARG A 114 13.04 18.31 15.25
C ARG A 114 12.85 17.19 14.24
N ARG A 115 13.95 16.53 13.82
CA ARG A 115 13.87 15.33 12.96
C ARG A 115 13.06 14.21 13.61
N ARG A 116 13.24 13.99 14.92
CA ARG A 116 12.50 12.98 15.68
C ARG A 116 11.02 13.31 15.76
N ASP A 117 10.67 14.57 16.02
CA ASP A 117 9.28 15.02 16.07
C ASP A 117 8.60 14.89 14.69
N ASN A 118 9.35 15.16 13.62
CA ASN A 118 8.88 14.97 12.24
C ASN A 118 8.67 13.48 11.88
N GLU A 119 9.53 12.56 12.32
CA GLU A 119 9.37 11.11 12.08
C GLU A 119 8.07 10.58 12.74
N VAL A 120 7.82 10.99 13.98
CA VAL A 120 6.61 10.63 14.72
C VAL A 120 5.37 11.25 14.06
N GLY A 121 5.44 12.52 13.66
CA GLY A 121 4.36 13.20 12.94
C GLY A 121 4.04 12.55 11.59
N LEU A 122 5.06 12.13 10.84
CA LEU A 122 4.88 11.41 9.56
C LEU A 122 4.22 10.05 9.77
N PHE A 123 4.64 9.30 10.79
CA PHE A 123 4.03 8.02 11.12
C PHE A 123 2.53 8.16 11.41
N PHE A 124 2.14 9.05 12.32
CA PHE A 124 0.73 9.21 12.67
C PHE A 124 -0.11 9.82 11.53
N SER A 125 0.44 10.79 10.77
CA SER A 125 -0.28 11.40 9.64
C SER A 125 -0.45 10.48 8.43
N THR A 126 0.30 9.39 8.37
CA THR A 126 0.21 8.39 7.28
C THR A 126 -0.22 7.02 7.79
N PHE A 127 -0.70 6.93 9.03
CA PHE A 127 -1.09 5.69 9.69
C PHE A 127 0.01 4.59 9.61
N GLY A 128 1.28 5.01 9.61
CA GLY A 128 2.45 4.14 9.53
C GLY A 128 2.91 3.74 8.13
N ILE A 129 2.09 3.96 7.10
CA ILE A 129 2.39 3.52 5.72
C ILE A 129 3.71 4.12 5.19
N ALA A 130 4.02 5.39 5.50
CA ALA A 130 5.27 6.00 5.04
C ALA A 130 6.52 5.36 5.65
N CYS A 131 6.38 4.70 6.80
CA CYS A 131 7.47 4.09 7.55
C CYS A 131 7.58 2.57 7.33
N ASP A 132 6.62 1.94 6.64
CA ASP A 132 6.54 0.50 6.41
C ASP A 132 6.77 0.14 4.93
N PRO A 133 7.97 -0.33 4.52
CA PRO A 133 8.25 -0.71 3.15
C PRO A 133 7.43 -1.91 2.67
N LEU A 134 6.99 -2.79 3.59
CA LEU A 134 6.18 -3.96 3.24
C LEU A 134 4.75 -3.52 2.92
N ALA A 135 4.15 -2.64 3.74
CA ALA A 135 2.85 -2.06 3.41
C ALA A 135 2.88 -1.28 2.09
N GLN A 136 3.97 -0.56 1.82
CA GLN A 136 4.13 0.14 0.55
C GLN A 136 4.22 -0.81 -0.65
N LEU A 137 4.99 -1.90 -0.51
CA LEU A 137 5.04 -2.95 -1.51
C LEU A 137 3.66 -3.60 -1.68
N ALA A 138 2.94 -3.87 -0.59
CA ALA A 138 1.62 -4.48 -0.63
C ALA A 138 0.62 -3.61 -1.40
N VAL A 139 0.60 -2.29 -1.20
CA VAL A 139 -0.27 -1.37 -1.98
C VAL A 139 0.07 -1.41 -3.47
N VAL A 140 1.35 -1.34 -3.81
CA VAL A 140 1.82 -1.38 -5.21
C VAL A 140 1.54 -2.75 -5.83
N PHE A 141 1.71 -3.82 -5.08
CA PHE A 141 1.44 -5.19 -5.51
C PHE A 141 -0.05 -5.45 -5.68
N ALA A 142 -0.89 -5.00 -4.76
CA ALA A 142 -2.35 -5.07 -4.89
C ALA A 142 -2.82 -4.38 -6.18
N ALA A 143 -2.28 -3.20 -6.49
CA ALA A 143 -2.58 -2.51 -7.75
C ALA A 143 -2.20 -3.32 -9.00
N LEU A 144 -1.13 -4.12 -8.93
CA LEU A 144 -0.71 -5.01 -10.02
C LEU A 144 -1.67 -6.19 -10.23
N VAL A 145 -2.32 -6.68 -9.18
CA VAL A 145 -3.13 -7.91 -9.23
C VAL A 145 -4.64 -7.69 -9.14
N HIS A 146 -5.12 -6.47 -8.87
CA HIS A 146 -6.52 -6.20 -8.53
C HIS A 146 -7.59 -6.61 -9.55
N ASP A 147 -7.18 -6.85 -10.81
CA ASP A 147 -8.05 -7.16 -11.95
C ASP A 147 -7.58 -8.42 -12.70
N VAL A 148 -6.76 -9.26 -12.04
CA VAL A 148 -6.27 -10.50 -12.66
C VAL A 148 -7.45 -11.38 -13.05
N GLU A 149 -7.41 -11.95 -14.26
CA GLU A 149 -8.48 -12.79 -14.81
C GLU A 149 -9.85 -12.10 -14.94
N HIS A 150 -9.92 -10.76 -14.85
CA HIS A 150 -11.17 -10.02 -15.03
C HIS A 150 -11.76 -10.24 -16.44
N THR A 151 -13.03 -10.66 -16.51
CA THR A 151 -13.71 -11.09 -17.76
C THR A 151 -14.33 -9.94 -18.56
N GLY A 152 -14.30 -8.73 -18.00
CA GLY A 152 -14.81 -7.51 -18.64
C GLY A 152 -16.31 -7.30 -18.43
N VAL A 153 -16.98 -8.18 -17.69
CA VAL A 153 -18.39 -8.05 -17.33
C VAL A 153 -18.55 -7.64 -15.86
N PRO A 154 -19.60 -6.88 -15.50
CA PRO A 154 -19.87 -6.55 -14.09
C PRO A 154 -20.28 -7.78 -13.26
N ASN A 155 -20.08 -7.71 -11.94
CA ASN A 155 -20.42 -8.78 -11.00
C ASN A 155 -21.86 -9.33 -11.14
N ALA A 156 -22.85 -8.46 -11.36
CA ALA A 156 -24.24 -8.89 -11.56
C ALA A 156 -24.41 -9.80 -12.78
N ARG A 157 -23.62 -9.57 -13.84
CA ARG A 157 -23.64 -10.41 -15.04
C ARG A 157 -22.79 -11.65 -14.84
N LEU A 158 -21.62 -11.51 -14.21
CA LEU A 158 -20.72 -12.62 -13.89
C LEU A 158 -21.40 -13.69 -13.02
N ALA A 159 -22.27 -13.27 -12.08
CA ALA A 159 -23.05 -14.17 -11.26
C ALA A 159 -23.97 -15.09 -12.07
N VAL A 160 -24.55 -14.56 -13.16
CA VAL A 160 -25.42 -15.29 -14.07
C VAL A 160 -24.61 -16.17 -15.01
N GLU A 161 -23.49 -15.66 -15.51
CA GLU A 161 -22.64 -16.36 -16.49
C GLU A 161 -21.79 -17.47 -15.85
N ASN A 162 -21.45 -17.34 -14.57
CA ASN A 162 -20.69 -18.34 -13.82
C ASN A 162 -21.34 -18.62 -12.45
N PRO A 163 -22.39 -19.46 -12.41
CA PRO A 163 -23.07 -19.81 -11.17
C PRO A 163 -22.16 -20.49 -10.13
N GLY A 164 -21.11 -21.21 -10.57
CA GLY A 164 -20.16 -21.84 -9.65
C GLY A 164 -19.28 -20.82 -8.92
N LEU A 165 -18.88 -19.74 -9.60
CA LEU A 165 -18.17 -18.63 -8.97
C LEU A 165 -19.11 -17.86 -8.02
N ALA A 166 -20.36 -17.66 -8.45
CA ALA A 166 -21.40 -17.03 -7.66
C ALA A 166 -21.67 -17.78 -6.34
N GLU A 167 -21.76 -19.11 -6.41
CA GLU A 167 -21.92 -19.98 -5.24
C GLU A 167 -20.68 -19.91 -4.34
N ARG A 168 -19.47 -20.04 -4.91
CA ARG A 168 -18.21 -20.00 -4.16
C ARG A 168 -18.05 -18.73 -3.33
N TYR A 169 -18.42 -17.58 -3.89
CA TYR A 169 -18.25 -16.27 -3.26
C TYR A 169 -19.57 -15.66 -2.76
N ASN A 170 -20.63 -16.46 -2.64
CA ASN A 170 -21.94 -16.05 -2.12
C ASN A 170 -22.51 -14.78 -2.77
N ASN A 171 -22.34 -14.62 -4.09
CA ASN A 171 -22.74 -13.44 -4.85
C ASN A 171 -22.14 -12.10 -4.35
N LYS A 172 -20.98 -12.14 -3.68
CA LYS A 172 -20.29 -10.94 -3.17
C LYS A 172 -18.96 -10.76 -3.88
N SER A 173 -18.77 -9.58 -4.48
CA SER A 173 -17.49 -9.12 -5.03
C SER A 173 -16.77 -10.19 -5.85
N LEU A 174 -17.49 -10.79 -6.82
CA LEU A 174 -17.05 -12.02 -7.51
C LEU A 174 -15.75 -11.82 -8.28
N ALA A 175 -15.65 -10.72 -9.03
CA ALA A 175 -14.48 -10.38 -9.82
C ALA A 175 -13.28 -10.06 -8.90
N GLU A 176 -13.53 -9.33 -7.83
CA GLU A 176 -12.50 -8.89 -6.88
C GLU A 176 -11.95 -10.06 -6.06
N GLN A 177 -12.80 -11.00 -5.65
CA GLN A 177 -12.36 -12.22 -4.93
C GLN A 177 -11.71 -13.27 -5.85
N ASN A 178 -11.98 -13.22 -7.15
CA ASN A 178 -11.35 -14.12 -8.12
C ASN A 178 -9.96 -13.66 -8.58
N SER A 179 -9.64 -12.38 -8.36
CA SER A 179 -8.38 -11.76 -8.79
C SER A 179 -7.18 -12.19 -7.94
#